data_AF-A0A250FS81-F1
#
_entry.id   AF-A0A250FS81-F1
#
_cell.length_a   1.000
_cell.length_b   1.000
_cell.length_c   1.000
_cell.angle_alpha   90.00
_cell.angle_beta   90.00
_cell.angle_gamma   90.00
#
_symmetry.space_group_name_H-M   'P 1'
#
loop_
_entity.id
_entity.type
_entity.pdbx_description
1 polymer ?
#
loop_
_entity_poly.entity_id
_entity_poly.type
_entity_poly.pdbx_seq_one_letter_code
_entity_poly.pdbx_strand_id
1 'polypeptide(L)'
;MRKLFLLFGLFFLSQIGFSQNKDWEKIIVTKNPEDVKGLTRLKEVSAEAARFYGKQSKLREEATKKLKQEAAKLGATAILLSVDEFAMSPVNNVSMVGMCFTDGSVPVKENTDTETSTASNEDIILTKNPDDIKGRTRLGDVKGEASQFFGMQSRLRKDATKKMKEEAAKLGATIILVTTDSFTMTPVNNVVMEGTAYK
;
A
#
# COMPACT_ATOMS: atom_id res chain seq x y z
N MET A 1 -8.51 -53.96 -24.73
CA MET A 1 -7.69 -53.99 -23.49
C MET A 1 -6.47 -53.11 -23.75
N ARG A 2 -5.94 -52.26 -22.88
CA ARG A 2 -6.24 -51.75 -21.53
C ARG A 2 -5.39 -50.48 -21.42
N LYS A 3 -5.99 -49.41 -20.88
CA LYS A 3 -5.40 -48.33 -20.07
C LYS A 3 -3.87 -48.10 -20.16
N LEU A 4 -3.46 -46.93 -20.65
CA LEU A 4 -2.27 -46.25 -20.13
C LEU A 4 -2.45 -44.73 -20.17
N PHE A 5 -3.42 -44.27 -19.38
CA PHE A 5 -3.44 -42.91 -18.86
C PHE A 5 -2.53 -42.86 -17.62
N LEU A 6 -1.95 -41.69 -17.36
CA LEU A 6 -1.25 -41.26 -16.12
C LEU A 6 0.21 -41.68 -15.99
N LEU A 7 1.15 -40.90 -16.55
CA LEU A 7 2.45 -40.68 -15.89
C LEU A 7 3.27 -39.48 -16.43
N PHE A 8 2.62 -38.43 -16.95
CA PHE A 8 3.33 -37.19 -17.38
C PHE A 8 2.86 -35.92 -16.65
N GLY A 9 1.98 -36.04 -15.65
CA GLY A 9 1.34 -34.90 -14.98
C GLY A 9 1.87 -34.54 -13.59
N LEU A 10 2.95 -35.16 -13.11
CA LEU A 10 3.39 -35.00 -11.71
C LEU A 10 4.83 -34.53 -11.50
N PHE A 11 5.56 -34.18 -12.56
CA PHE A 11 6.96 -33.74 -12.42
C PHE A 11 7.16 -32.21 -12.33
N PHE A 12 6.11 -31.41 -12.40
CA PHE A 12 6.21 -29.94 -12.37
C PHE A 12 5.53 -29.27 -11.15
N LEU A 13 5.31 -30.00 -10.05
CA LEU A 13 4.76 -29.42 -8.81
C LEU A 13 5.71 -29.39 -7.60
N SER A 14 6.97 -29.82 -7.73
CA SER A 14 7.89 -29.93 -6.57
C SER A 14 8.95 -28.83 -6.45
N GLN A 15 8.83 -27.72 -7.19
CA GLN A 15 9.73 -26.56 -7.04
C GLN A 15 8.97 -25.28 -6.69
N ILE A 16 7.89 -25.35 -5.90
CA ILE A 16 7.55 -24.22 -5.01
C ILE A 16 8.43 -24.42 -3.77
N GLY A 17 9.73 -24.19 -3.98
CA GLY A 17 10.68 -24.00 -2.90
C GLY A 17 10.21 -22.79 -2.12
N PHE A 18 9.54 -23.05 -1.01
CA PHE A 18 9.23 -22.07 0.00
C PHE A 18 10.56 -21.62 0.62
N SER A 19 11.30 -20.79 -0.12
CA SER A 19 12.50 -20.12 0.38
C SER A 19 12.02 -19.06 1.36
N GLN A 20 11.80 -19.46 2.61
CA GLN A 20 11.79 -18.56 3.77
C GLN A 20 13.21 -18.05 4.08
N ASN A 21 14.04 -17.84 3.06
CA ASN A 21 15.48 -17.71 3.25
C ASN A 21 15.97 -16.32 2.87
N LYS A 22 15.55 -15.34 3.66
CA LYS A 22 16.11 -13.97 3.69
C LYS A 22 16.56 -13.43 2.32
N ASP A 23 15.72 -13.58 1.29
CA ASP A 23 16.13 -13.24 -0.08
C ASP A 23 16.49 -11.74 -0.21
N TRP A 24 15.95 -10.91 0.68
CA TRP A 24 16.30 -9.51 0.84
C TRP A 24 17.78 -9.26 1.19
N GLU A 25 18.49 -10.19 1.84
CA GLU A 25 19.92 -10.02 2.18
C GLU A 25 20.80 -10.03 0.92
N LYS A 26 20.40 -10.79 -0.12
CA LYS A 26 21.12 -10.92 -1.39
C LYS A 26 20.94 -9.73 -2.33
N ILE A 27 19.95 -8.86 -2.05
CA ILE A 27 19.68 -7.69 -2.88
C ILE A 27 20.81 -6.68 -2.76
N ILE A 28 21.37 -6.31 -3.90
CA ILE A 28 22.45 -5.33 -4.01
C ILE A 28 21.83 -3.93 -3.95
N VAL A 29 22.34 -3.09 -3.06
CA VAL A 29 21.97 -1.67 -3.00
C VAL A 29 23.17 -0.88 -3.49
N THR A 30 23.00 -0.15 -4.58
CA THR A 30 24.07 0.61 -5.23
C THR A 30 23.63 2.05 -5.50
N LYS A 31 24.61 2.96 -5.55
CA LYS A 31 24.44 4.34 -6.04
C LYS A 31 24.99 4.50 -7.45
N ASN A 32 25.66 3.47 -7.99
CA ASN A 32 26.28 3.50 -9.30
C ASN A 32 25.30 3.00 -10.37
N PRO A 33 24.94 3.82 -11.36
CA PRO A 33 24.02 3.41 -12.42
C PRO A 33 24.59 2.32 -13.34
N GLU A 34 25.92 2.16 -13.44
CA GLU A 34 26.51 1.11 -14.28
C GLU A 34 26.23 -0.31 -13.72
N ASP A 35 26.05 -0.45 -12.41
CA ASP A 35 25.78 -1.74 -11.75
C ASP A 35 24.39 -2.30 -12.09
N VAL A 36 23.48 -1.44 -12.59
CA VAL A 36 22.11 -1.82 -12.99
C VAL A 36 21.92 -1.85 -14.51
N LYS A 37 22.99 -1.62 -15.26
CA LYS A 37 22.96 -1.59 -16.73
C LYS A 37 22.72 -2.98 -17.28
N GLY A 38 21.67 -3.12 -18.09
CA GLY A 38 21.24 -4.41 -18.65
C GLY A 38 20.27 -5.20 -17.76
N LEU A 39 19.94 -4.69 -16.57
CA LEU A 39 18.86 -5.24 -15.75
C LEU A 39 17.51 -4.68 -16.16
N THR A 40 16.46 -5.47 -15.95
CA THR A 40 15.09 -5.05 -16.24
C THR A 40 14.58 -4.16 -15.11
N ARG A 41 14.11 -2.96 -15.45
CA ARG A 41 13.52 -2.03 -14.49
C ARG A 41 12.19 -2.58 -13.99
N LEU A 42 12.02 -2.58 -12.66
CA LEU A 42 10.77 -2.91 -12.00
C LEU A 42 10.08 -1.61 -11.53
N LYS A 43 9.81 -1.52 -10.22
CA LYS A 43 9.12 -0.41 -9.57
C LYS A 43 10.08 0.37 -8.67
N GLU A 44 9.72 1.60 -8.37
CA GLU A 44 10.35 2.38 -7.32
C GLU A 44 9.91 1.89 -5.94
N VAL A 45 10.85 1.80 -5.01
CA VAL A 45 10.58 1.46 -3.61
C VAL A 45 11.13 2.55 -2.71
N SER A 46 10.41 2.79 -1.62
CA SER A 46 10.79 3.76 -0.59
C SER A 46 10.69 3.12 0.79
N ALA A 47 11.55 3.57 1.70
CA ALA A 47 11.55 3.11 3.07
C ALA A 47 11.98 4.23 4.01
N GLU A 48 11.31 4.27 5.16
CA GLU A 48 11.56 5.25 6.21
C GLU A 48 11.83 4.58 7.55
N ALA A 49 12.78 5.14 8.29
CA ALA A 49 13.03 4.76 9.68
C ALA A 49 13.19 6.02 10.54
N ALA A 50 12.32 6.15 11.53
CA ALA A 50 12.29 7.27 12.45
C ALA A 50 12.41 6.78 13.90
N ARG A 51 13.26 7.42 14.71
CA ARG A 51 13.43 7.07 16.14
C ARG A 51 13.84 8.27 16.97
N PHE A 52 13.22 8.39 18.14
CA PHE A 52 13.53 9.42 19.14
C PHE A 52 14.97 9.26 19.64
N TYR A 53 15.79 10.29 19.49
CA TYR A 53 17.25 10.27 19.71
C TYR A 53 17.99 9.07 19.07
N GLY A 54 17.50 8.57 17.94
CA GLY A 54 18.11 7.45 17.23
C GLY A 54 19.47 7.80 16.64
N LYS A 55 20.45 6.89 16.74
CA LYS A 55 21.72 7.01 16.02
C LYS A 55 21.47 6.87 14.51
N GLN A 56 22.06 7.77 13.71
CA GLN A 56 21.91 7.78 12.25
C GLN A 56 22.27 6.45 11.60
N SER A 57 23.34 5.77 12.05
CA SER A 57 23.75 4.47 11.51
C SER A 57 22.67 3.40 11.66
N LYS A 58 22.08 3.29 12.85
CA LYS A 58 21.01 2.32 13.14
C LYS A 58 19.74 2.61 12.35
N LEU A 59 19.40 3.89 12.18
CA LEU A 59 18.25 4.30 11.36
C LEU A 59 18.46 3.96 9.88
N ARG A 60 19.66 4.20 9.36
CA ARG A 60 20.00 3.87 7.98
C ARG A 60 20.02 2.35 7.74
N GLU A 61 20.54 1.57 8.69
CA GLU A 61 20.47 0.10 8.63
C GLU A 61 19.02 -0.39 8.60
N GLU A 62 18.15 0.19 9.44
CA GLU A 62 16.73 -0.17 9.50
C GLU A 62 15.98 0.23 8.22
N ALA A 63 16.21 1.44 7.71
CA ALA A 63 15.65 1.91 6.44
C ALA A 63 16.13 1.04 5.27
N THR A 64 17.43 0.72 5.21
CA THR A 64 18.00 -0.16 4.17
C THR A 64 17.39 -1.56 4.24
N LYS A 65 17.19 -2.10 5.44
CA LYS A 65 16.54 -3.40 5.62
C LYS A 65 15.11 -3.39 5.11
N LYS A 66 14.31 -2.37 5.47
CA LYS A 66 12.93 -2.21 4.97
C LYS A 66 12.90 -2.07 3.45
N LEU A 67 13.81 -1.27 2.89
CA LEU A 67 13.92 -1.07 1.45
C LEU A 67 14.21 -2.38 0.71
N LYS A 68 15.16 -3.18 1.21
CA LYS A 68 15.48 -4.51 0.67
C LYS A 68 14.31 -5.48 0.81
N GLN A 69 13.54 -5.40 1.89
CA GLN A 69 12.35 -6.25 2.06
C GLN A 69 11.27 -5.91 1.03
N GLU A 70 10.99 -4.64 0.79
CA GLU A 70 10.03 -4.23 -0.26
C GLU A 70 10.52 -4.66 -1.65
N ALA A 71 11.81 -4.47 -1.95
CA ALA A 71 12.40 -4.93 -3.21
C ALA A 71 12.33 -6.46 -3.38
N ALA A 72 12.53 -7.22 -2.30
CA ALA A 72 12.44 -8.68 -2.33
C ALA A 72 11.03 -9.17 -2.65
N LYS A 73 9.98 -8.47 -2.19
CA LYS A 73 8.60 -8.80 -2.55
C LYS A 73 8.37 -8.68 -4.06
N LEU A 74 9.06 -7.75 -4.72
CA LEU A 74 8.96 -7.51 -6.16
C LEU A 74 9.85 -8.46 -7.00
N GLY A 75 10.61 -9.36 -6.37
CA GLY A 75 11.59 -10.19 -7.07
C GLY A 75 12.77 -9.39 -7.63
N ALA A 76 13.07 -8.23 -7.03
CA ALA A 76 14.22 -7.42 -7.42
C ALA A 76 15.52 -8.04 -6.93
N THR A 77 16.58 -7.90 -7.72
CA THR A 77 17.94 -8.35 -7.39
C THR A 77 18.88 -7.17 -7.11
N ALA A 78 18.56 -5.98 -7.62
CA ALA A 78 19.31 -4.76 -7.35
C ALA A 78 18.38 -3.55 -7.10
N ILE A 79 18.89 -2.60 -6.32
CA ILE A 79 18.24 -1.30 -6.05
C ILE A 79 19.25 -0.20 -6.36
N LEU A 80 18.91 0.67 -7.30
CA LEU A 80 19.64 1.92 -7.52
C LEU A 80 19.06 3.00 -6.61
N LEU A 81 19.83 3.45 -5.62
CA LEU A 81 19.40 4.53 -4.73
C LEU A 81 19.37 5.87 -5.47
N SER A 82 18.23 6.53 -5.39
CA SER A 82 18.03 7.89 -5.89
C SER A 82 18.05 8.91 -4.74
N VAL A 83 17.50 8.54 -3.59
CA VAL A 83 17.42 9.39 -2.39
C VAL A 83 17.95 8.63 -1.17
N ASP A 84 18.80 9.29 -0.38
CA ASP A 84 19.32 8.84 0.92
C ASP A 84 19.42 10.08 1.81
N GLU A 85 18.28 10.46 2.40
CA GLU A 85 18.13 11.67 3.19
C GLU A 85 18.10 11.34 4.68
N PHE A 86 18.88 12.10 5.45
CA PHE A 86 18.85 12.06 6.91
C PHE A 86 18.35 13.41 7.43
N ALA A 87 17.20 13.40 8.09
CA ALA A 87 16.65 14.57 8.75
C ALA A 87 16.95 14.49 10.26
N MET A 88 17.78 15.42 10.74
CA MET A 88 18.07 15.57 12.16
C MET A 88 16.95 16.36 12.83
N SER A 89 16.20 15.71 13.71
CA SER A 89 15.13 16.33 14.50
C SER A 89 15.07 15.64 15.87
N PRO A 90 14.26 16.11 16.84
CA PRO A 90 14.02 15.37 18.08
C PRO A 90 13.65 13.89 17.82
N VAL A 91 12.99 13.63 16.69
CA VAL A 91 12.85 12.31 16.08
C VAL A 91 13.75 12.26 14.84
N ASN A 92 14.94 11.70 14.96
CA ASN A 92 15.82 11.51 13.81
C ASN A 92 15.15 10.57 12.80
N ASN A 93 15.25 10.92 11.51
CA ASN A 93 14.61 10.19 10.43
C ASN A 93 15.61 9.91 9.29
N VAL A 94 15.57 8.70 8.73
CA VAL A 94 16.21 8.35 7.46
C VAL A 94 15.15 7.95 6.46
N SER A 95 15.10 8.64 5.33
CA SER A 95 14.27 8.29 4.17
C SER A 95 15.17 7.84 3.02
N MET A 96 14.85 6.69 2.44
CA MET A 96 15.57 6.14 1.30
C MET A 96 14.58 5.81 0.18
N VAL A 97 14.94 6.19 -1.05
CA VAL A 97 14.17 5.89 -2.26
C VAL A 97 15.10 5.33 -3.30
N GLY A 98 14.68 4.27 -3.98
CA GLY A 98 15.47 3.66 -5.04
C GLY A 98 14.63 2.92 -6.07
N MET A 99 15.18 2.79 -7.27
CA MET A 99 14.59 2.04 -8.37
C MET A 99 15.01 0.57 -8.28
N CYS A 100 14.04 -0.34 -8.29
CA CYS A 100 14.32 -1.77 -8.32
C CYS A 100 14.61 -2.27 -9.74
N PHE A 101 15.52 -3.24 -9.81
CA PHE A 101 15.88 -3.93 -11.03
C PHE A 101 15.93 -5.45 -10.78
N THR A 102 15.70 -6.22 -11.83
CA THR A 102 15.80 -7.69 -11.82
C THR A 102 16.63 -8.18 -13.00
N ASP A 103 17.37 -9.26 -12.79
CA ASP A 103 18.08 -10.03 -13.81
C ASP A 103 17.24 -11.21 -14.34
N GLY A 104 16.01 -11.38 -13.85
CA GLY A 104 15.12 -12.49 -14.20
C GLY A 104 15.45 -13.82 -13.52
N SER A 105 16.47 -13.87 -12.64
CA SER A 105 16.86 -15.08 -11.91
C SER A 105 15.91 -15.44 -10.78
N VAL A 106 15.27 -14.43 -10.18
CA VAL A 106 14.22 -14.60 -9.19
C VAL A 106 12.89 -14.55 -9.93
N PRO A 107 12.03 -15.58 -9.83
CA PRO A 107 10.69 -15.48 -10.37
C PRO A 107 10.04 -14.28 -9.71
N VAL A 108 9.74 -13.25 -10.53
CA VAL A 108 8.91 -12.13 -10.10
C VAL A 108 7.67 -12.80 -9.54
N LYS A 109 7.48 -12.70 -8.22
CA LYS A 109 6.14 -12.87 -7.69
C LYS A 109 5.41 -11.71 -8.31
N GLU A 110 4.77 -11.97 -9.44
CA GLU A 110 3.57 -11.26 -9.77
C GLU A 110 2.72 -11.44 -8.52
N ASN A 111 2.78 -10.44 -7.65
CA ASN A 111 1.54 -9.89 -7.17
C ASN A 111 0.84 -9.47 -8.47
N THR A 112 0.23 -10.45 -9.13
CA THR A 112 -1.14 -10.33 -9.50
C THR A 112 -1.79 -9.85 -8.20
N ASP A 113 -1.84 -8.52 -8.07
CA ASP A 113 -3.09 -7.90 -7.73
C ASP A 113 -4.05 -8.40 -8.83
N THR A 114 -4.46 -9.67 -8.76
CA THR A 114 -5.64 -10.17 -9.42
C THR A 114 -6.71 -9.44 -8.65
N GLU A 115 -7.01 -8.27 -9.18
CA GLU A 115 -8.15 -7.41 -8.94
C GLU A 115 -9.42 -8.26 -9.02
N THR A 116 -9.61 -9.10 -8.01
CA THR A 116 -10.87 -9.76 -7.74
C THR A 116 -11.67 -8.74 -6.95
N SER A 117 -12.16 -7.74 -7.66
CA SER A 117 -13.41 -7.03 -7.37
C SER A 117 -13.74 -6.91 -5.88
N THR A 118 -12.89 -6.25 -5.13
CA THR A 118 -13.27 -5.62 -3.86
C THR A 118 -12.56 -4.29 -3.85
N ALA A 119 -13.29 -3.24 -4.25
CA ALA A 119 -12.83 -1.86 -4.20
C ALA A 119 -12.13 -1.64 -2.87
N SER A 120 -10.81 -1.42 -2.92
CA SER A 120 -10.04 -1.09 -1.74
C SER A 120 -10.70 0.14 -1.14
N ASN A 121 -10.94 0.14 0.18
CA ASN A 121 -11.58 1.26 0.87
C ASN A 121 -10.78 2.57 0.74
N GLU A 122 -9.61 2.57 0.10
CA GLU A 122 -8.72 3.70 -0.06
C GLU A 122 -8.94 4.44 -1.40
N ASP A 123 -9.40 3.76 -2.45
CA ASP A 123 -9.59 4.33 -3.80
C ASP A 123 -10.90 5.11 -3.97
N ILE A 124 -11.78 5.11 -2.98
CA ILE A 124 -13.05 5.83 -3.04
C ILE A 124 -12.78 7.33 -2.83
N ILE A 125 -13.01 8.10 -3.89
CA ILE A 125 -12.81 9.55 -3.91
C ILE A 125 -13.95 10.21 -3.12
N LEU A 126 -13.62 11.10 -2.19
CA LEU A 126 -14.61 11.99 -1.57
C LEU A 126 -14.57 13.31 -2.31
N THR A 127 -15.73 13.74 -2.81
CA THR A 127 -15.90 15.07 -3.39
C THR A 127 -17.03 15.82 -2.68
N LYS A 128 -16.91 17.14 -2.63
CA LYS A 128 -18.02 18.05 -2.29
C LYS A 128 -18.55 18.75 -3.55
N ASN A 129 -17.92 18.52 -4.70
CA ASN A 129 -18.28 19.14 -5.96
C ASN A 129 -19.30 18.26 -6.70
N PRO A 130 -20.53 18.75 -6.93
CA PRO A 130 -21.54 17.99 -7.67
C PRO A 130 -21.19 17.78 -9.16
N ASP A 131 -20.24 18.53 -9.73
CA ASP A 131 -19.84 18.33 -11.13
C ASP A 131 -19.03 17.04 -11.34
N ASP A 132 -18.32 16.57 -10.31
CA ASP A 132 -17.45 15.37 -10.36
C ASP A 132 -18.25 14.05 -10.49
N ILE A 133 -19.56 14.11 -10.20
CA ILE A 133 -20.49 12.98 -10.30
C ILE A 133 -21.37 13.04 -11.56
N LYS A 134 -21.19 14.06 -12.41
CA LYS A 134 -22.03 14.24 -13.61
C LYS A 134 -21.78 13.10 -14.61
N GLY A 135 -22.83 12.35 -14.91
CA GLY A 135 -22.76 11.17 -15.78
C GLY A 135 -22.44 9.85 -15.05
N ARG A 136 -22.32 9.86 -13.72
CA ARG A 136 -22.12 8.65 -12.91
C ARG A 136 -23.44 8.04 -12.43
N THR A 137 -23.42 6.74 -12.17
CA THR A 137 -24.61 6.02 -11.70
C THR A 137 -24.72 6.14 -10.19
N ARG A 138 -25.86 6.64 -9.69
CA ARG A 138 -26.15 6.69 -8.25
C ARG A 138 -26.36 5.26 -7.73
N LEU A 139 -25.59 4.87 -6.72
CA LEU A 139 -25.67 3.54 -6.12
C LEU A 139 -26.47 3.52 -4.82
N GLY A 140 -26.42 4.59 -4.03
CA GLY A 140 -27.15 4.69 -2.77
C GLY A 140 -26.59 5.75 -1.85
N ASP A 141 -27.26 5.95 -0.71
CA ASP A 141 -26.80 6.88 0.33
C ASP A 141 -25.89 6.13 1.32
N VAL A 142 -24.83 6.81 1.77
CA VAL A 142 -23.81 6.26 2.67
C VAL A 142 -23.60 7.18 3.86
N LYS A 143 -23.34 6.57 5.01
CA LYS A 143 -23.25 7.28 6.28
C LYS A 143 -22.03 6.86 7.09
N GLY A 144 -21.33 7.84 7.64
CA GLY A 144 -20.20 7.63 8.54
C GLY A 144 -20.44 8.33 9.86
N GLU A 145 -20.59 7.57 10.95
CA GLU A 145 -20.73 8.10 12.31
C GLU A 145 -19.57 7.67 13.20
N ALA A 146 -18.95 8.62 13.89
CA ALA A 146 -17.93 8.36 14.89
C ALA A 146 -18.14 9.25 16.12
N SER A 147 -18.35 8.61 17.27
CA SER A 147 -18.56 9.26 18.55
C SER A 147 -17.55 8.77 19.59
N GLN A 148 -16.98 9.70 20.37
CA GLN A 148 -16.04 9.36 21.44
C GLN A 148 -16.09 10.39 22.57
N PHE A 149 -16.07 9.91 23.81
CA PHE A 149 -16.03 10.72 25.03
C PHE A 149 -14.68 11.46 25.10
N PHE A 150 -14.70 12.79 25.12
CA PHE A 150 -13.51 13.66 24.98
C PHE A 150 -12.62 13.34 23.75
N GLY A 151 -13.20 12.83 22.67
CA GLY A 151 -12.48 12.50 21.44
C GLY A 151 -11.99 13.74 20.67
N MET A 152 -10.77 13.66 20.12
CA MET A 152 -10.18 14.70 19.28
C MET A 152 -10.86 14.71 17.89
N GLN A 153 -11.36 15.87 17.46
CA GLN A 153 -12.17 16.03 16.23
C GLN A 153 -11.53 15.44 14.97
N SER A 154 -10.20 15.55 14.83
CA SER A 154 -9.45 15.03 13.67
C SER A 154 -9.46 13.51 13.59
N ARG A 155 -9.50 12.81 14.73
CA ARG A 155 -9.59 11.34 14.78
C ARG A 155 -11.00 10.88 14.46
N LEU A 156 -12.00 11.52 15.06
CA LEU A 156 -13.41 11.21 14.81
C LEU A 156 -13.79 11.41 13.33
N ARG A 157 -13.26 12.46 12.69
CA ARG A 157 -13.44 12.65 11.24
C ARG A 157 -12.80 11.53 10.43
N LYS A 158 -11.58 11.10 10.75
CA LYS A 158 -10.94 9.98 10.04
C LYS A 158 -11.74 8.68 10.17
N ASP A 159 -12.26 8.40 11.37
CA ASP A 159 -13.05 7.20 11.63
C ASP A 159 -14.41 7.25 10.93
N ALA A 160 -15.09 8.40 10.94
CA ALA A 160 -16.33 8.61 10.19
C ALA A 160 -16.10 8.46 8.68
N THR A 161 -15.00 9.01 8.14
CA THR A 161 -14.64 8.88 6.72
C THR A 161 -14.41 7.42 6.36
N LYS A 162 -13.71 6.68 7.21
CA LYS A 162 -13.43 5.27 7.00
C LYS A 162 -14.73 4.46 6.92
N LYS A 163 -15.65 4.63 7.87
CA LYS A 163 -16.95 3.94 7.87
C LYS A 163 -17.80 4.27 6.64
N MET A 164 -17.81 5.54 6.22
CA MET A 164 -18.54 5.95 5.02
C MET A 164 -17.95 5.34 3.75
N LYS A 165 -16.62 5.24 3.64
CA LYS A 165 -15.96 4.54 2.53
C LYS A 165 -16.24 3.03 2.56
N GLU A 166 -16.26 2.41 3.73
CA GLU A 166 -16.63 0.99 3.87
C GLU A 166 -18.06 0.69 3.40
N GLU A 167 -19.03 1.58 3.70
CA GLU A 167 -20.39 1.45 3.18
C GLU A 167 -20.45 1.64 1.65
N ALA A 168 -19.72 2.63 1.13
CA ALA A 168 -19.64 2.87 -0.30
C ALA A 168 -18.95 1.72 -1.06
N ALA A 169 -17.93 1.11 -0.48
CA ALA A 169 -17.23 -0.05 -1.05
C ALA A 169 -18.16 -1.27 -1.16
N LYS A 170 -19.02 -1.50 -0.15
CA LYS A 170 -20.05 -2.56 -0.21
C LYS A 170 -21.05 -2.35 -1.35
N LEU A 171 -21.31 -1.10 -1.72
CA LEU A 171 -22.16 -0.75 -2.86
C LEU A 171 -21.40 -0.78 -4.20
N GLY A 172 -20.09 -1.00 -4.20
CA GLY A 172 -19.24 -0.97 -5.39
C GLY A 172 -19.02 0.43 -5.96
N ALA A 173 -19.10 1.45 -5.11
CA ALA A 173 -18.92 2.84 -5.48
C ALA A 173 -17.44 3.22 -5.62
N THR A 174 -17.18 4.19 -6.49
CA THR A 174 -15.84 4.72 -6.76
C THR A 174 -15.69 6.17 -6.32
N ILE A 175 -16.81 6.89 -6.12
CA ILE A 175 -16.84 8.26 -5.62
C ILE A 175 -18.01 8.48 -4.67
N ILE A 176 -17.83 9.30 -3.65
CA ILE A 176 -18.86 9.74 -2.70
C ILE A 176 -18.98 11.25 -2.80
N LEU A 177 -20.18 11.74 -3.09
CA LEU A 177 -20.52 13.14 -2.91
C LEU A 177 -20.96 13.36 -1.47
N VAL A 178 -20.17 14.10 -0.68
CA VAL A 178 -20.50 14.41 0.71
C VAL A 178 -21.51 15.57 0.73
N THR A 179 -22.70 15.31 1.24
CA THR A 179 -23.80 16.28 1.35
C THR A 179 -23.86 16.93 2.73
N THR A 180 -23.55 16.17 3.78
CA THR A 180 -23.58 16.66 5.17
C THR A 180 -22.28 16.31 5.89
N ASP A 181 -21.66 17.29 6.54
CA ASP A 181 -20.51 17.13 7.44
C ASP A 181 -20.84 17.92 8.71
N SER A 182 -21.36 17.21 9.72
CA SER A 182 -21.78 17.80 10.98
C SER A 182 -20.89 17.32 12.12
N PHE A 183 -20.42 18.28 12.92
CA PHE A 183 -19.68 18.02 14.13
C PHE A 183 -20.46 18.62 15.31
N THR A 184 -20.77 17.78 16.29
CA THR A 184 -21.46 18.20 17.51
C THR A 184 -20.50 18.08 18.69
N MET A 185 -20.26 19.21 19.34
CA MET A 185 -19.38 19.28 20.51
C MET A 185 -20.25 19.14 21.76
N THR A 186 -20.32 17.93 22.27
CA THR A 186 -20.99 17.59 23.53
C THR A 186 -20.00 16.81 24.41
N PRO A 187 -20.31 16.43 25.66
CA PRO A 187 -19.44 15.57 26.46
C PRO A 187 -19.02 14.29 25.70
N VAL A 188 -19.86 13.82 24.78
CA VAL A 188 -19.52 12.89 23.73
C VAL A 188 -19.39 13.66 22.41
N ASN A 189 -18.16 13.90 21.96
CA ASN A 189 -17.95 14.51 20.65
C ASN A 189 -18.41 13.53 19.56
N ASN A 190 -19.24 14.00 18.63
CA ASN A 190 -19.77 13.17 17.55
C ASN A 190 -19.56 13.84 16.18
N VAL A 191 -19.04 13.07 15.23
CA VAL A 191 -18.95 13.43 13.81
C VAL A 191 -19.92 12.55 13.05
N VAL A 192 -20.85 13.19 12.35
CA VAL A 192 -21.77 12.54 11.42
C VAL A 192 -21.51 13.11 10.02
N MET A 193 -21.13 12.22 9.11
CA MET A 193 -20.99 12.53 7.69
C MET A 193 -21.99 11.70 6.89
N GLU A 194 -22.68 12.37 5.98
CA GLU A 194 -23.63 11.75 5.07
C GLU A 194 -23.27 12.16 3.64
N GLY A 195 -23.44 11.21 2.72
CA GLY A 195 -23.18 11.44 1.32
C GLY A 195 -23.90 10.43 0.44
N THR A 196 -23.80 10.63 -0.86
CA THR A 196 -24.34 9.71 -1.85
C THR A 196 -23.19 9.08 -2.61
N ALA A 197 -23.23 7.76 -2.74
CA ALA A 197 -22.23 6.95 -3.41
C ALA A 197 -22.59 6.78 -4.90
N TYR A 198 -21.60 6.93 -5.77
CA TYR A 198 -21.73 6.83 -7.22
C TYR A 198 -20.65 5.92 -7.83
N LYS A 199 -20.95 5.39 -9.01
CA LYS A 199 -20.02 4.64 -9.85
C LYS A 199 -19.83 5.35 -11.19
#